data_AF-A0A933FVC4-F1
#
_entry.id   AF-A0A933FVC4-F1
#
_cell.length_a   1.000
_cell.length_b   1.000
_cell.length_c   1.000
_cell.angle_alpha   90.00
_cell.angle_beta   90.00
_cell.angle_gamma   90.00
#
_symmetry.space_group_name_H-M   'P 1'
#
loop_
_entity.id
_entity.type
_entity.pdbx_description
1 polymer ?
#
loop_
_entity_poly.entity_id
_entity_poly.type
_entity_poly.pdbx_seq_one_letter_code
_entity_poly.pdbx_strand_id
1 'polypeptide(L)' 'MLPEYDFSKGERGKYAARYAKGTNIIVLEPDVAKVFSNSEIVNETLRAVVKIARSSASRNAGHRRGRRSKSFSLA' A
#
# COMPACT_ATOMS: atom_id res chain seq x y z
N MET A 1 -14.59 12.55 -28.30
CA MET A 1 -13.56 13.12 -27.41
C MET A 1 -14.00 14.53 -27.04
N LEU A 2 -13.80 14.92 -25.78
CA LEU A 2 -14.18 16.25 -25.30
C LEU A 2 -13.22 17.33 -25.87
N PRO A 3 -13.70 18.54 -26.18
CA PRO A 3 -12.88 19.61 -26.78
C PRO A 3 -11.70 20.08 -25.92
N GLU A 4 -11.79 19.90 -24.60
CA GLU A 4 -10.81 20.39 -23.62
C GLU A 4 -9.51 19.57 -23.60
N TYR A 5 -9.48 18.42 -24.25
CA TYR A 5 -8.30 17.56 -24.27
C TYR A 5 -7.37 17.88 -25.46
N ASP A 6 -6.24 18.53 -25.17
CA ASP A 6 -5.14 18.68 -26.12
C ASP A 6 -4.23 17.44 -26.11
N PHE A 7 -4.36 16.58 -27.12
CA PHE A 7 -3.51 15.42 -27.35
C PHE A 7 -2.35 15.68 -28.32
N SER A 8 -2.07 16.93 -28.72
CA SER A 8 -0.99 17.28 -29.66
C SER A 8 0.40 16.80 -29.20
N LYS A 9 0.60 16.66 -27.89
CA LYS A 9 1.83 16.14 -27.25
C LYS A 9 1.74 14.65 -26.88
N GLY A 10 0.72 13.95 -27.34
CA GLY A 10 0.48 12.55 -27.01
C GLY A 10 1.49 11.60 -27.67
N GLU A 11 2.22 10.85 -26.84
CA GLU A 11 3.12 9.79 -27.31
C GLU A 11 2.41 8.43 -27.31
N ARG A 12 2.26 7.83 -28.50
CA ARG A 12 1.62 6.50 -28.63
C ARG A 12 2.44 5.46 -27.87
N GLY A 13 1.79 4.76 -26.94
CA GLY A 13 2.42 3.66 -26.22
C GLY A 13 3.46 4.07 -25.18
N LYS A 14 3.50 5.34 -24.73
CA LYS A 14 4.42 5.86 -23.69
C LYS A 14 4.61 4.95 -22.48
N TYR A 15 3.55 4.24 -22.09
CA TYR A 15 3.56 3.31 -20.95
C TYR A 15 3.31 1.85 -21.35
N ALA A 16 3.08 1.54 -22.63
CA ALA A 16 2.68 0.21 -23.09
C ALA A 16 3.70 -0.88 -22.70
N ALA A 17 4.99 -0.60 -22.84
CA ALA A 17 6.05 -1.53 -22.44
C ALA A 17 6.12 -1.73 -20.90
N ARG A 18 5.72 -0.74 -20.09
CA ARG A 18 5.65 -0.87 -18.63
C ARG A 18 4.41 -1.68 -18.22
N TYR A 19 3.29 -1.46 -18.87
CA TYR A 19 2.07 -2.25 -18.71
C TYR A 19 2.28 -3.73 -19.06
N ALA A 20 2.92 -4.01 -20.19
CA ALA A 20 3.19 -5.38 -20.64
C ALA A 20 4.08 -6.19 -19.68
N LYS A 21 4.88 -5.50 -18.85
CA LYS A 21 5.72 -6.11 -17.81
C LYS A 21 4.98 -6.45 -16.52
N GLY A 22 3.67 -6.19 -16.46
CA GLY A 22 2.85 -6.36 -15.26
C GLY A 22 3.09 -5.22 -14.27
N THR A 23 2.40 -4.10 -14.46
CA THR A 23 2.34 -3.04 -13.43
C THR A 23 1.03 -3.19 -12.66
N ASN A 24 1.10 -3.25 -11.33
CA ASN A 24 -0.10 -3.19 -10.51
C ASN A 24 -0.56 -1.73 -10.43
N ILE A 25 -1.61 -1.39 -11.17
CA ILE A 25 -2.17 -0.04 -11.17
C ILE A 25 -3.29 0.01 -10.16
N ILE A 26 -3.08 0.88 -9.17
CA ILE A 26 -3.99 1.05 -8.05
C ILE A 26 -4.57 2.46 -8.19
N VAL A 27 -5.86 2.51 -8.50
CA VAL A 27 -6.61 3.76 -8.54
C VAL A 27 -7.03 4.08 -7.11
N LEU A 28 -6.73 5.29 -6.65
CA LEU A 28 -7.22 5.79 -5.37
C LEU A 28 -8.66 6.29 -5.55
N GLU A 29 -9.47 6.09 -4.53
CA GLU A 29 -10.79 6.71 -4.46
C GLU A 29 -10.67 8.25 -4.51
N PRO A 30 -11.64 8.97 -5.10
CA PRO A 30 -11.53 10.41 -5.33
C PRO A 30 -11.34 11.25 -4.07
N ASP A 31 -11.91 10.82 -2.95
CA ASP A 31 -11.74 11.45 -1.64
C ASP A 31 -10.32 11.26 -1.11
N VAL A 32 -9.76 10.06 -1.24
CA VAL A 32 -8.37 9.75 -0.85
C VAL A 32 -7.38 10.50 -1.74
N ALA A 33 -7.62 10.54 -3.05
CA ALA A 33 -6.76 11.23 -4.01
C ALA A 33 -6.67 12.74 -3.73
N LYS A 34 -7.72 13.37 -3.20
CA LYS A 34 -7.70 14.80 -2.82
C LYS A 34 -6.77 15.11 -1.66
N VAL A 35 -6.46 14.13 -0.81
CA VAL A 35 -5.59 14.31 0.36
C VAL A 35 -4.12 14.31 -0.05
N PHE A 36 -3.75 13.58 -1.10
CA PHE A 36 -2.36 13.40 -1.52
C PHE A 36 -2.04 14.22 -2.77
N SER A 37 -0.97 15.02 -2.72
CA SER A 37 -0.57 15.87 -3.84
C SER A 37 0.19 15.13 -4.96
N ASN A 38 0.91 14.05 -4.64
CA ASN A 38 1.62 13.23 -5.63
C ASN A 38 1.87 11.79 -5.16
N SER A 39 2.38 10.95 -6.08
CA SER A 39 2.67 9.54 -5.83
C SER A 39 3.80 9.28 -4.84
N GLU A 40 4.73 10.20 -4.65
CA GLU A 40 5.85 10.03 -3.71
C GLU A 40 5.32 10.04 -2.27
N ILE A 41 4.47 11.03 -1.94
CA ILE A 41 3.84 11.17 -0.62
C ILE A 41 2.92 9.98 -0.32
N VAL A 42 2.13 9.53 -1.30
CA VAL A 42 1.30 8.32 -1.17
C VAL A 42 2.16 7.12 -0.75
N ASN A 43 3.24 6.86 -1.50
CA ASN A 43 4.08 5.70 -1.27
C ASN A 43 4.84 5.77 0.05
N GLU A 44 5.32 6.95 0.46
CA GLU A 44 5.96 7.14 1.75
C GLU A 44 4.99 6.85 2.90
N THR A 45 3.77 7.39 2.82
CA THR A 45 2.73 7.20 3.82
C THR A 45 2.38 5.71 3.97
N LEU A 46 2.13 5.01 2.85
CA LEU A 46 1.81 3.58 2.88
C LEU A 46 2.96 2.74 3.46
N ARG A 47 4.22 3.09 3.18
CA ARG A 47 5.38 2.42 3.78
C ARG A 47 5.44 2.62 5.30
N ALA A 48 5.13 3.82 5.79
CA ALA A 48 5.06 4.09 7.23
C ALA A 48 3.97 3.25 7.91
N VAL A 49 2.78 3.17 7.31
CA VAL A 49 1.68 2.32 7.79
C VAL A 49 2.10 0.85 7.86
N VAL A 50 2.77 0.33 6.83
CA VAL A 50 3.28 -1.05 6.81
C VAL A 50 4.29 -1.30 7.95
N LYS A 51 5.19 -0.35 8.24
CA LYS A 51 6.15 -0.48 9.35
C LYS A 51 5.44 -0.58 10.70
N ILE A 52 4.43 0.25 10.91
CA ILE A 52 3.63 0.24 12.15
C ILE A 52 2.87 -1.08 12.28
N ALA A 53 2.20 -1.52 11.22
CA ALA A 53 1.44 -2.78 11.21
C ALA A 53 2.32 -4.01 11.46
N ARG A 54 3.54 -4.06 10.90
CA ARG A 54 4.50 -5.14 11.19
C ARG A 54 4.95 -5.13 12.65
N SER A 55 5.17 -3.94 13.20
CA SER A 55 5.62 -3.76 14.58
C SER A 55 4.52 -4.14 15.60
N SER A 56 3.24 -3.92 15.28
CA SER A 56 2.12 -4.39 16.12
C SER A 56 1.91 -5.90 16.00
N ALA A 57 2.01 -6.46 14.79
CA ALA A 57 1.87 -7.90 14.57
C ALA A 57 2.96 -8.71 15.32
N SER A 58 4.22 -8.26 15.28
CA SER A 58 5.33 -8.90 16.01
C SER A 58 5.13 -8.89 17.53
N ARG A 59 4.68 -7.76 18.10
CA ARG A 59 4.37 -7.64 19.53
C ARG A 59 3.27 -8.60 19.98
N ASN A 60 2.23 -8.76 19.16
CA ASN A 60 1.13 -9.68 19.44
C ASN A 60 1.55 -11.16 19.34
N ALA A 61 2.48 -11.50 18.45
CA ALA A 61 3.03 -12.86 18.34
C ALA A 61 3.89 -13.24 19.56
N GLY A 62 4.63 -12.29 20.13
CA GLY A 62 5.38 -12.48 21.38
C GLY A 62 4.48 -12.71 22.60
N HIS A 63 3.38 -11.95 22.70
CA HIS A 63 2.45 -12.05 23.83
C HIS A 63 1.68 -13.39 23.89
N ARG A 64 1.39 -14.01 22.74
CA ARG A 64 0.71 -15.32 22.68
C ARG A 64 1.59 -16.50 23.10
N ARG A 65 2.93 -16.37 23.07
CA ARG A 65 3.85 -17.44 23.50
C ARG A 65 4.06 -17.49 25.03
N GLY A 66 3.89 -16.37 25.74
CA GLY A 66 4.06 -16.30 27.20
C GLY A 66 2.91 -16.87 28.03
N ARG A 67 1.73 -17.13 27.42
CA ARG A 67 0.50 -17.54 28.11
C ARG A 67 0.15 -19.02 27.91
N ARG A 68 1.14 -19.91 27.85
CA ARG A 68 0.93 -21.38 27.77
C ARG A 68 1.81 -22.23 28.68
N SER A 69 2.46 -21.63 29.68
CA SER A 69 3.22 -22.38 30.70
C SER A 69 2.88 -21.88 32.10
N LYS A 70 1.72 -22.30 32.62
CA LYS A 70 1.44 -22.57 34.04
C LYS A 70 0.10 -23.33 34.14
N SER A 71 -0.05 -24.42 33.39
CA SER A 71 -1.06 -25.43 33.72
C SER A 71 -0.39 -26.41 34.68
N PHE A 72 -0.68 -26.21 35.97
CA PHE A 72 -0.76 -27.19 37.05
C PHE A 72 -0.05 -28.53 36.82
N SER A 73 1.00 -28.79 37.59
CA SER A 73 1.38 -30.16 37.98
C SER A 73 1.28 -30.22 39.50
N LEU A 74 0.22 -30.86 39.98
CA LEU A 74 0.01 -31.23 41.38
C LEU A 74 -0.49 -32.67 41.33
N ALA A 75 0.47 -33.59 41.38
CA ALA A 75 0.32 -35.01 41.68
C ALA A 75 1.72 -35.59 41.85
#